data_AF-A0A9D2DIL6-F1
#
_entry.id   AF-A0A9D2DIL6-F1
#
_cell.length_a   1.000
_cell.length_b   1.000
_cell.length_c   1.000
_cell.angle_alpha   90.00
_cell.angle_beta   90.00
_cell.angle_gamma   90.00
#
_symmetry.space_group_name_H-M   'P 1'
#
loop_
_entity.id
_entity.type
_entity.pdbx_description
1 polymer ?
#
loop_
_entity_poly.entity_id
_entity_poly.type
_entity_poly.pdbx_seq_one_letter_code
_entity_poly.pdbx_strand_id
1 'polypeptide(L)' 'MDTGFRSVIGSDGATHLEHQVGTMRFDLATGRMTQVLPSPGGMRSVIRPNGSFGLEQTIGNMRFNIEQGNYDLLL' A
#
# COMPACT_ATOMS: atom_id res chain seq x y z
N MET A 1 -0.20 7.25 19.22
CA MET A 1 0.57 7.74 18.06
C MET A 1 0.54 6.63 17.04
N ASP A 2 0.14 6.90 15.80
CA ASP A 2 0.27 5.93 14.71
C ASP A 2 1.78 5.74 14.47
N THR A 3 2.27 4.52 14.67
CA THR A 3 3.69 4.21 14.51
C THR A 3 4.09 4.11 13.04
N GLY A 4 3.12 4.18 12.12
CA GLY A 4 3.32 3.99 10.69
C GLY A 4 3.49 2.53 10.30
N PHE A 5 3.53 1.59 11.26
CA PHE A 5 3.62 0.17 11.00
C PHE A 5 2.24 -0.44 10.77
N ARG A 6 2.15 -1.38 9.83
CA ARG A 6 0.93 -2.11 9.53
C ARG A 6 1.22 -3.52 9.06
N SER A 7 0.54 -4.50 9.64
CA SER A 7 0.54 -5.85 9.11
C SER A 7 -0.50 -5.94 7.99
N VAL A 8 -0.15 -6.61 6.89
CA VAL A 8 -0.99 -6.70 5.70
C VAL A 8 -0.97 -8.12 5.18
N ILE A 9 -2.12 -8.68 4.82
CA ILE A 9 -2.17 -9.88 3.97
C ILE A 9 -2.23 -9.38 2.53
N GLY A 10 -1.14 -9.60 1.80
CA GLY A 10 -0.99 -9.17 0.43
C GLY A 10 -1.86 -9.98 -0.52
N SER A 11 -2.13 -9.42 -1.69
CA SER A 11 -2.78 -10.12 -2.81
C SER A 11 -2.02 -11.37 -3.29
N ASP A 12 -0.74 -11.52 -2.95
CA ASP A 12 0.06 -12.72 -3.18
C ASP A 12 -0.21 -13.83 -2.13
N GLY A 13 -1.03 -13.55 -1.12
CA GLY A 13 -1.36 -14.44 -0.02
C GLY A 13 -0.34 -14.46 1.13
N ALA A 14 0.75 -13.70 1.03
CA ALA A 14 1.75 -13.61 2.09
C ALA A 14 1.36 -12.54 3.12
N THR A 15 1.92 -12.65 4.32
CA THR A 15 1.83 -11.59 5.33
C THR A 15 3.05 -10.68 5.22
N HIS A 16 2.79 -9.38 5.04
CA HIS A 16 3.78 -8.33 4.98
C HIS A 16 3.73 -7.46 6.23
N LEU A 17 4.88 -6.91 6.59
CA LEU A 17 4.96 -5.83 7.57
C LEU A 17 5.34 -4.56 6.81
N GLU A 18 4.38 -3.64 6.70
CA GLU A 18 4.59 -2.35 6.07
C GLU A 18 4.99 -1.30 7.11
N HIS A 19 5.86 -0.38 6.71
CA HIS A 19 6.15 0.83 7.48
C HIS A 19 6.05 2.04 6.56
N GLN A 20 5.16 2.97 6.89
CA GLN A 20 4.96 4.20 6.13
C GLN A 20 5.57 5.40 6.85
N VAL A 21 6.52 6.05 6.19
CA VAL A 21 7.15 7.30 6.64
C VAL A 21 6.89 8.38 5.59
N GLY A 22 6.03 9.34 5.93
CA GLY A 22 5.58 10.36 4.99
C GLY A 22 4.86 9.74 3.78
N THR A 23 5.41 9.98 2.59
CA THR A 23 4.91 9.42 1.31
C THR A 23 5.63 8.14 0.91
N MET A 24 6.52 7.57 1.72
CA MET A 24 7.21 6.32 1.40
C MET A 24 6.62 5.18 2.23
N ARG A 25 6.22 4.09 1.57
CA ARG A 25 5.76 2.86 2.21
C ARG A 25 6.76 1.75 1.90
N PHE A 26 7.36 1.19 2.95
CA PHE A 26 8.32 0.10 2.86
C PHE A 26 7.63 -1.20 3.21
N ASP A 27 7.76 -2.22 2.37
CA ASP A 27 7.49 -3.59 2.74
C ASP A 27 8.76 -4.19 3.33
N LEU A 28 8.74 -4.49 4.62
CA LEU A 28 9.89 -4.98 5.36
C LEU A 28 10.16 -6.48 5.12
N ALA A 29 9.20 -7.22 4.59
CA ALA A 29 9.40 -8.62 4.21
C ALA A 29 10.18 -8.73 2.89
N THR A 30 9.95 -7.82 1.95
CA THR A 30 10.56 -7.85 0.61
C THR A 30 11.64 -6.79 0.38
N GLY A 31 11.74 -5.79 1.25
CA GLY A 31 12.62 -4.63 1.10
C GLY A 31 12.18 -3.64 0.01
N ARG A 32 10.98 -3.82 -0.56
CA ARG A 32 10.46 -2.96 -1.62
C ARG A 32 9.91 -1.65 -1.06
N MET A 33 10.09 -0.57 -1.81
CA MET A 33 9.57 0.75 -1.47
C MET A 33 8.57 1.22 -2.53
N THR A 34 7.44 1.71 -2.06
CA THR A 34 6.37 2.28 -2.86
C THR A 34 6.15 3.73 -2.42
N GLN A 35 6.06 4.65 -3.37
CA GLN A 35 5.71 6.05 -3.07
C GLN A 35 4.19 6.21 -3.11
N VAL A 36 3.62 6.77 -2.05
CA VAL A 36 2.18 6.94 -1.80
C VAL A 36 1.89 8.43 -1.69
N LEU A 37 1.23 8.98 -2.70
CA LEU A 37 0.87 10.39 -2.80
C LEU A 37 -0.63 10.57 -2.54
N PRO A 38 -1.05 11.70 -1.94
CA PRO A 38 -2.46 12.04 -1.85
C PRO A 38 -3.06 12.23 -3.26
N SER A 39 -4.30 11.77 -3.44
CA SER A 39 -5.07 11.91 -4.67
C SER A 39 -6.51 12.36 -4.33
N PRO A 40 -7.23 13.05 -5.24
CA PRO A 40 -8.62 13.43 -5.00
C PRO A 40 -9.54 12.23 -4.72
N GLY A 41 -10.66 12.47 -4.04
CA GLY A 41 -11.71 11.44 -3.85
C GLY A 41 -11.38 10.34 -2.85
N GLY A 42 -10.47 10.58 -1.90
CA GLY A 42 -10.08 9.59 -0.89
C GLY A 42 -9.18 8.47 -1.42
N MET A 43 -8.69 8.62 -2.65
CA MET A 43 -7.72 7.72 -3.27
C MET A 43 -6.29 8.10 -2.91
N ARG A 44 -5.37 7.17 -3.18
CA ARG A 44 -3.92 7.36 -3.10
C ARG A 44 -3.33 7.07 -4.47
N SER A 45 -2.43 7.93 -4.93
CA SER A 45 -1.60 7.65 -6.11
C SER A 45 -0.35 6.92 -5.67
N VAL A 46 0.06 5.91 -6.43
CA VAL A 46 1.07 4.94 -6.01
C VAL A 46 2.11 4.80 -7.10
N ILE A 47 3.38 4.99 -6.77
CA ILE A 47 4.51 4.71 -7.68
C ILE A 47 5.24 3.49 -7.13
N ARG A 48 5.21 2.40 -7.88
CA ARG A 48 5.75 1.10 -7.48
C ARG A 48 7.26 1.03 -7.74
N PRO A 49 7.98 0.04 -7.17
CA PRO A 49 9.43 -0.10 -7.37
C PRO A 49 9.88 -0.18 -8.83
N ASN A 50 9.03 -0.70 -9.72
CA ASN A 50 9.31 -0.80 -11.15
C ASN A 50 8.98 0.49 -11.94
N GLY A 51 8.62 1.58 -11.27
CA GLY A 51 8.21 2.85 -11.88
C GLY A 51 6.77 2.88 -12.38
N SER A 52 6.01 1.78 -12.28
CA SER A 52 4.59 1.80 -12.66
C SER A 52 3.79 2.67 -11.69
N PHE A 53 2.90 3.48 -12.27
CA PHE A 53 1.91 4.25 -11.55
C PHE A 53 0.72 3.35 -11.18
N GLY A 54 -0.06 3.74 -10.16
CA GLY A 54 -1.42 3.28 -10.01
C GLY A 54 -2.22 3.97 -8.92
N LEU A 55 -3.47 3.54 -8.76
CA LEU A 55 -4.40 4.07 -7.78
C LEU A 55 -4.75 3.02 -6.72
N GLU A 56 -4.71 3.46 -5.48
CA GLU A 56 -5.15 2.73 -4.30
C GLU A 56 -6.39 3.38 -3.69
N GLN A 57 -7.36 2.58 -3.26
CA GLN A 57 -8.47 3.03 -2.45
C GLN A 57 -8.62 2.13 -1.23
N THR A 58 -8.75 2.71 -0.04
CA THR A 58 -8.99 1.95 1.19
C THR A 58 -10.44 2.09 1.62
N ILE A 59 -11.13 0.96 1.78
CA ILE A 59 -12.50 0.88 2.29
C ILE A 59 -12.51 -0.13 3.44
N GLY A 60 -12.75 0.37 4.65
CA GLY A 60 -12.56 -0.43 5.87
C GLY A 60 -11.12 -0.93 5.96
N ASN A 61 -10.97 -2.25 6.10
CA ASN A 61 -9.66 -2.91 6.15
C ASN A 61 -9.18 -3.41 4.78
N MET A 62 -9.89 -3.15 3.69
CA MET A 62 -9.45 -3.57 2.35
C MET A 62 -8.79 -2.41 1.62
N ARG A 63 -7.59 -2.63 1.10
CA ARG A 63 -6.88 -1.72 0.20
C ARG A 63 -6.95 -2.27 -1.22
N PHE A 64 -7.74 -1.65 -2.07
CA PHE A 64 -7.90 -2.02 -3.47
C PHE A 64 -6.81 -1.37 -4.32
N ASN A 65 -6.07 -2.17 -5.08
CA ASN A 65 -5.17 -1.70 -6.13
C ASN A 65 -5.93 -1.72 -7.46
N ILE A 66 -6.49 -0.56 -7.83
CA ILE A 66 -7.51 -0.47 -8.90
C ILE A 66 -6.98 -0.99 -10.24
N GLU A 67 -5.77 -0.59 -10.62
CA GLU A 67 -5.19 -0.97 -11.91
C GLU A 67 -4.69 -2.41 -11.97
N GLN A 68 -4.36 -3.00 -10.82
CA GLN A 68 -3.92 -4.39 -10.74
C GLN A 68 -5.10 -5.35 -10.54
N GLY A 69 -6.30 -4.84 -10.28
CA GLY A 69 -7.50 -5.66 -10.07
C GLY A 69 -7.43 -6.56 -8.83
N ASN A 70 -6.62 -6.19 -7.84
CA ASN A 70 -6.42 -6.97 -6.62
C ASN A 70 -6.63 -6.12 -5.35
N TYR A 71 -6.59 -6.76 -4.19
CA TYR A 71 -6.68 -6.06 -2.90
C TYR A 71 -5.77 -6.69 -1.86
N ASP A 72 -5.39 -5.88 -0.88
CA ASP A 72 -4.69 -6.32 0.32
C ASP A 72 -5.60 -6.13 1.55
N LEU A 73 -5.48 -7.03 2.54
CA LEU A 73 -6.19 -6.92 3.82
C LEU A 73 -5.28 -6.29 4.86
N LEU A 74 -5.72 -5.16 5.42
CA LEU A 74 -5.07 -4.40 6.46
C LEU A 74 -5.47 -4.95 7.83
N LEU A 75 -4.48 -5.28 8.67
CA LEU A 75 -4.66 -5.82 10.02
C LEU A 75 -4.45 -4.73 11.09
#